data_AF-A0A7W0ZV68-F1
#
_entry.id   AF-A0A7W0ZV68-F1
#
_cell.length_a   1.000
_cell.length_b   1.000
_cell.length_c   1.000
_cell.angle_alpha   90.00
_cell.angle_beta   90.00
_cell.angle_gamma   90.00
#
_symmetry.space_group_name_H-M   'P 1'
#
loop_
_entity.id
_entity.type
_entity.pdbx_description
1 polymer ?
#
loop_
_entity_poly.entity_id
_entity_poly.type
_entity_poly.pdbx_seq_one_letter_code
_entity_poly.pdbx_strand_id
1 'polypeptide(L)'
;MLGRLRKKNLQYCLRDYARHLVRRARAPQAHGPRHILFALCDHYEPLWHGAPDDVGNARVDAWADHYPALGEFRDSDGRPPRHGFFFPGEEYRPHFLDQLAKLARAGFGEVEFHLHHDGDTADSLAPRIAAHLQTFSEHGHLSREGASFRWAFIHGNWSLANGRPDGKWCGVDDELPMLHELGCYVDLTFPSAPDPCQPDKVNQIYWPVGDLTKRRCYENGERAKVGVHHDDRLLMITGPLAFARKGSTGIRLENGAITGDDPPDAQRVATWINQGIHIEGRPEWV
;
A
#
# COMPACT_ATOMS: atom_id res chain seq x y z
N MET A 1 26.46 12.79 -10.01
CA MET A 1 25.28 12.79 -9.12
C MET A 1 23.97 12.65 -9.93
N LEU A 2 23.70 13.51 -10.92
CA LEU A 2 22.48 13.44 -11.76
C LEU A 2 22.24 12.08 -12.47
N GLY A 3 23.29 11.42 -12.97
CA GLY A 3 23.14 10.12 -13.63
C GLY A 3 22.71 8.97 -12.70
N ARG A 4 23.04 9.03 -11.40
CA ARG A 4 22.56 8.07 -10.40
C ARG A 4 21.11 8.36 -9.95
N LEU A 5 20.71 9.63 -9.98
CA LEU A 5 19.33 10.05 -9.72
C LEU A 5 18.39 9.55 -10.82
N ARG A 6 18.78 9.72 -12.10
CA ARG A 6 18.01 9.23 -13.26
C ARG A 6 17.89 7.71 -13.32
N LYS A 7 18.96 6.96 -13.00
CA LYS A 7 18.92 5.49 -12.96
C LYS A 7 17.97 4.93 -11.89
N LYS A 8 17.66 5.71 -10.86
CA LYS A 8 16.75 5.33 -9.77
C LYS A 8 15.41 6.06 -9.84
N ASN A 9 15.12 6.72 -10.96
CA ASN A 9 13.88 7.47 -11.19
C ASN A 9 13.58 8.53 -10.10
N LEU A 10 14.58 8.96 -9.34
CA LEU A 10 14.41 9.88 -8.22
C LEU A 10 13.97 11.27 -8.68
N GLN A 11 14.19 11.61 -9.96
CA GLN A 11 13.69 12.86 -10.53
C GLN A 11 12.17 13.02 -10.39
N TYR A 12 11.40 11.93 -10.33
CA TYR A 12 9.95 12.02 -10.18
C TYR A 12 9.57 12.53 -8.79
N CYS A 13 10.20 12.05 -7.72
CA CYS A 13 9.79 12.34 -6.34
C CYS A 13 10.61 13.39 -5.60
N LEU A 14 11.77 13.82 -6.13
CA LEU A 14 12.66 14.76 -5.43
C LEU A 14 12.00 16.11 -5.13
N ARG A 15 11.13 16.59 -6.02
CA ARG A 15 10.45 17.88 -5.86
C ARG A 15 9.50 17.82 -4.67
N ASP A 16 8.57 16.88 -4.64
CA ASP A 16 7.67 16.79 -3.49
C ASP A 16 8.38 16.33 -2.22
N TYR A 17 9.44 15.51 -2.30
CA TYR A 17 10.24 15.19 -1.12
C TYR A 17 10.86 16.45 -0.49
N ALA A 18 11.38 17.38 -1.28
CA ALA A 18 11.85 18.67 -0.77
C ALA A 18 10.70 19.47 -0.14
N ARG A 19 9.51 19.48 -0.76
CA ARG A 19 8.30 20.09 -0.15
C ARG A 19 7.91 19.39 1.15
N HIS A 20 8.03 18.06 1.23
CA HIS A 20 7.76 17.27 2.43
C HIS A 20 8.69 17.69 3.57
N LEU A 21 9.99 17.85 3.32
CA LEU A 21 10.92 18.34 4.35
C LEU A 21 10.54 19.73 4.88
N VAL A 22 10.09 20.63 4.00
CA VAL A 22 9.60 21.97 4.40
C VAL A 22 8.29 21.86 5.18
N ARG A 23 7.33 21.03 4.72
CA ARG A 23 6.04 20.79 5.43
C ARG A 23 6.30 20.24 6.83
N ARG A 24 7.17 19.24 6.95
CA ARG A 24 7.55 18.64 8.23
C ARG A 24 8.21 19.65 9.17
N ALA A 25 9.13 20.47 8.67
CA ALA A 25 9.79 21.50 9.47
C ALA A 25 8.83 22.62 9.94
N ARG A 26 7.72 22.82 9.23
CA ARG A 26 6.68 23.81 9.55
C ARG A 26 5.45 23.20 10.24
N ALA A 27 5.41 21.89 10.41
CA ALA A 27 4.26 21.23 11.02
C ALA A 27 4.10 21.71 12.47
N PRO A 28 2.87 21.95 12.95
CA PRO A 28 2.65 22.29 14.35
C PRO A 28 3.27 21.23 15.25
N GLN A 29 3.90 21.67 16.33
CA GLN A 29 4.44 20.75 17.31
C GLN A 29 3.26 20.02 17.98
N ALA A 30 3.24 18.70 17.84
CA ALA A 30 2.33 17.85 18.59
C ALA A 30 2.58 18.01 20.09
N HIS A 31 1.51 18.25 20.86
CA HIS A 31 1.55 18.24 22.32
C HIS A 31 0.99 16.90 22.81
N GLY A 32 1.67 16.28 23.79
CA GLY A 32 1.27 15.00 24.34
C GLY A 32 1.88 13.79 23.62
N PRO A 33 1.32 12.57 23.81
CA PRO A 33 1.86 11.37 23.22
C PRO A 33 1.74 11.43 21.69
N ARG A 34 2.78 10.96 21.00
CA ARG A 34 2.71 10.65 19.57
C ARG A 34 2.09 9.26 19.42
N HIS A 35 1.02 9.17 18.63
CA HIS A 35 0.39 7.92 18.25
C HIS A 35 1.00 7.44 16.94
N ILE A 36 1.52 6.21 16.94
CA ILE A 36 2.11 5.60 15.74
C ILE A 36 1.07 4.67 15.12
N LEU A 37 0.61 5.00 13.93
CA LEU A 37 -0.25 4.15 13.11
C LEU A 37 0.66 3.38 12.16
N PHE A 38 0.96 2.14 12.52
CA PHE A 38 1.83 1.29 11.73
C PHE A 38 1.00 0.34 10.86
N ALA A 39 1.16 0.46 9.54
CA ALA A 39 0.56 -0.45 8.57
C ALA A 39 1.68 -1.14 7.78
N LEU A 40 1.75 -2.47 7.88
CA LEU A 40 2.53 -3.29 6.98
C LEU A 40 1.59 -3.83 5.90
N CYS A 41 1.79 -3.33 4.70
CA CYS A 41 1.00 -3.68 3.53
C CYS A 41 1.97 -4.31 2.53
N ASP A 42 1.77 -5.58 2.22
CA ASP A 42 2.69 -6.37 1.40
C ASP A 42 1.95 -7.07 0.28
N HIS A 43 2.62 -7.25 -0.85
CA HIS A 43 2.19 -8.12 -1.94
C HIS A 43 2.25 -9.57 -1.44
N TYR A 44 1.15 -10.05 -0.86
CA TYR A 44 1.09 -11.38 -0.30
C TYR A 44 0.88 -12.41 -1.40
N GLU A 45 1.98 -12.91 -1.97
CA GLU A 45 2.01 -13.80 -3.13
C GLU A 45 2.55 -15.20 -2.77
N PRO A 46 1.69 -16.16 -2.37
CA PRO A 46 2.13 -17.51 -2.05
C PRO A 46 2.90 -18.19 -3.19
N LEU A 47 2.57 -17.87 -4.45
CA LEU A 47 3.20 -18.44 -5.62
C LEU A 47 4.36 -17.61 -6.17
N TRP A 48 4.88 -16.64 -5.38
CA TRP A 48 5.98 -15.78 -5.80
C TRP A 48 7.13 -16.57 -6.45
N HIS A 49 7.61 -16.03 -7.58
CA HIS A 49 8.53 -16.68 -8.54
C HIS A 49 8.00 -17.94 -9.25
N GLY A 50 6.68 -18.05 -9.41
CA GLY A 50 6.06 -19.20 -10.07
C GLY A 50 6.23 -20.49 -9.25
N ALA A 51 6.19 -20.36 -7.93
CA ALA A 51 6.30 -21.51 -7.05
C ALA A 51 5.13 -22.49 -7.32
N PRO A 52 5.37 -23.81 -7.21
CA PRO A 52 4.30 -24.79 -7.32
C PRO A 52 3.32 -24.70 -6.13
N ASP A 53 2.11 -25.21 -6.34
CA ASP A 53 1.02 -25.12 -5.36
C ASP A 53 1.36 -25.75 -3.99
N ASP A 54 2.19 -26.79 -3.93
CA ASP A 54 2.64 -27.40 -2.67
C ASP A 54 3.54 -26.46 -1.85
N VAL A 55 4.42 -25.71 -2.53
CA VAL A 55 5.22 -24.65 -1.89
C VAL A 55 4.34 -23.48 -1.46
N GLY A 56 3.36 -23.10 -2.28
CA GLY A 56 2.36 -22.09 -1.91
C GLY A 56 1.58 -22.49 -0.67
N ASN A 57 1.08 -23.74 -0.61
CA ASN A 57 0.36 -24.27 0.54
C ASN A 57 1.23 -24.22 1.79
N ALA A 58 2.47 -24.70 1.71
CA ALA A 58 3.41 -24.68 2.83
C ALA A 58 3.72 -23.25 3.33
N ARG A 59 3.80 -22.26 2.42
CA ARG A 59 4.00 -20.85 2.80
C ARG A 59 2.79 -20.31 3.57
N VAL A 60 1.57 -20.53 3.08
CA VAL A 60 0.36 -20.05 3.76
C VAL A 60 0.14 -20.78 5.10
N ASP A 61 0.40 -22.09 5.15
CA ASP A 61 0.35 -22.88 6.38
C ASP A 61 1.34 -22.37 7.42
N ALA A 62 2.57 -22.02 7.01
CA ALA A 62 3.54 -21.42 7.93
C ALA A 62 3.04 -20.09 8.53
N TRP A 63 2.32 -19.26 7.76
CA TRP A 63 1.67 -18.07 8.32
C TRP A 63 0.57 -18.44 9.31
N ALA A 64 -0.32 -19.36 8.94
CA ALA A 64 -1.43 -19.80 9.78
C ALA A 64 -0.94 -20.39 11.13
N ASP A 65 0.16 -21.14 11.10
CA ASP A 65 0.69 -21.87 12.25
C ASP A 65 1.58 -21.00 13.15
N HIS A 66 2.35 -20.08 12.58
CA HIS A 66 3.38 -19.34 13.33
C HIS A 66 3.03 -17.89 13.62
N TYR A 67 2.27 -17.21 12.76
CA TYR A 67 1.92 -15.80 12.99
C TYR A 67 1.14 -15.57 14.30
N PRO A 68 0.23 -16.46 14.73
CA PRO A 68 -0.46 -16.30 16.02
C PRO A 68 0.45 -16.22 17.24
N ALA A 69 1.69 -16.72 17.17
CA ALA A 69 2.66 -16.59 18.26
C ALA A 69 3.03 -15.13 18.56
N LEU A 70 2.93 -14.24 17.57
CA LEU A 70 3.09 -12.79 17.77
C LEU A 70 1.95 -12.18 18.59
N GLY A 71 0.92 -12.96 18.91
CA GLY A 71 -0.13 -12.64 19.86
C GLY A 71 0.33 -12.48 21.30
N GLU A 72 1.63 -12.47 21.61
CA GLU A 72 2.17 -11.96 22.88
C GLU A 72 2.30 -10.42 22.89
N PHE A 73 2.47 -9.79 21.72
CA PHE A 73 2.63 -8.34 21.59
C PHE A 73 1.28 -7.63 21.54
N ARG A 74 1.18 -6.42 22.12
CA ARG A 74 -0.06 -5.63 22.14
C ARG A 74 0.21 -4.18 21.76
N ASP A 75 -0.64 -3.62 20.92
CA ASP A 75 -0.69 -2.18 20.66
C ASP A 75 -1.39 -1.42 21.82
N SER A 76 -1.49 -0.09 21.69
CA SER A 76 -2.15 0.76 22.69
C SER A 76 -3.64 0.47 22.87
N ASP A 77 -4.27 -0.20 21.90
CA ASP A 77 -5.68 -0.60 21.94
C ASP A 77 -5.85 -2.06 22.41
N GLY A 78 -4.77 -2.73 22.80
CA GLY A 78 -4.79 -4.12 23.26
C GLY A 78 -4.97 -5.13 22.13
N ARG A 79 -4.69 -4.77 20.88
CA ARG A 79 -4.75 -5.69 19.74
C ARG A 79 -3.40 -6.33 19.46
N PRO A 80 -3.36 -7.61 19.02
CA PRO A 80 -2.12 -8.20 18.53
C PRO A 80 -1.67 -7.51 17.23
N PRO A 81 -0.43 -7.75 16.77
CA PRO A 81 -0.04 -7.42 15.41
C PRO A 81 -1.06 -7.99 14.42
N ARG A 82 -1.57 -7.12 13.55
CA ARG A 82 -2.52 -7.46 12.48
C ARG A 82 -1.83 -7.21 11.15
N HIS A 83 -1.93 -8.18 10.25
CA HIS A 83 -1.35 -8.09 8.92
C HIS A 83 -2.44 -7.82 7.87
N GLY A 84 -2.18 -6.89 6.94
CA GLY A 84 -3.00 -6.71 5.74
C GLY A 84 -2.46 -7.60 4.63
N PHE A 85 -3.12 -8.71 4.36
CA PHE A 85 -2.73 -9.67 3.32
C PHE A 85 -3.30 -9.23 1.98
N PHE A 86 -2.55 -8.45 1.19
CA PHE A 86 -3.00 -8.05 -0.15
C PHE A 86 -2.79 -9.21 -1.12
N PHE A 87 -3.86 -9.99 -1.32
CA PHE A 87 -3.81 -11.25 -2.03
C PHE A 87 -4.07 -11.07 -3.53
N PRO A 88 -3.24 -11.64 -4.42
CA PRO A 88 -3.42 -11.59 -5.87
C PRO A 88 -4.65 -12.41 -6.31
N GLY A 89 -5.70 -11.74 -6.79
CA GLY A 89 -6.94 -12.41 -7.19
C GLY A 89 -6.74 -13.55 -8.21
N GLU A 90 -5.81 -13.38 -9.15
CA GLU A 90 -5.46 -14.31 -10.21
C GLU A 90 -4.73 -15.58 -9.71
N GLU A 91 -4.15 -15.57 -8.52
CA GLU A 91 -3.51 -16.75 -7.91
C GLU A 91 -4.45 -17.52 -6.98
N TYR A 92 -5.76 -17.28 -7.07
CA TYR A 92 -6.74 -17.94 -6.22
C TYR A 92 -6.54 -19.46 -6.15
N ARG A 93 -6.42 -19.94 -4.91
CA ARG A 93 -6.61 -21.33 -4.52
C ARG A 93 -7.49 -21.33 -3.27
N PRO A 94 -8.51 -22.22 -3.17
CA PRO A 94 -9.36 -22.29 -1.98
C PRO A 94 -8.55 -22.40 -0.68
N HIS A 95 -7.52 -23.27 -0.67
CA HIS A 95 -6.64 -23.48 0.48
C HIS A 95 -6.01 -22.19 0.99
N PHE A 96 -5.52 -21.31 0.10
CA PHE A 96 -4.86 -20.07 0.51
C PHE A 96 -5.82 -19.14 1.26
N LEU A 97 -7.00 -18.89 0.69
CA LEU A 97 -7.98 -18.02 1.34
C LEU A 97 -8.59 -18.65 2.60
N ASP A 98 -8.79 -19.98 2.62
CA ASP A 98 -9.30 -20.68 3.81
C ASP A 98 -8.35 -20.58 5.00
N GLN A 99 -7.04 -20.72 4.75
CA GLN A 99 -6.01 -20.58 5.79
C GLN A 99 -5.91 -19.14 6.28
N LEU A 100 -5.91 -18.15 5.38
CA LEU A 100 -5.95 -16.73 5.77
C LEU A 100 -7.23 -16.39 6.54
N ALA A 101 -8.35 -17.03 6.23
CA ALA A 101 -9.61 -16.82 6.96
C ALA A 101 -9.52 -17.30 8.42
N LYS A 102 -8.69 -18.32 8.72
CA LYS A 102 -8.41 -18.74 10.11
C LYS A 102 -7.68 -17.62 10.87
N LEU A 103 -6.66 -17.01 10.26
CA LEU A 103 -5.92 -15.89 10.85
C LEU A 103 -6.82 -14.67 11.07
N ALA A 104 -7.61 -14.30 10.05
CA ALA A 104 -8.50 -13.15 10.12
C ALA A 104 -9.55 -13.31 11.23
N ARG A 105 -10.23 -14.47 11.31
CA ARG A 105 -11.19 -14.78 12.38
C ARG A 105 -10.57 -14.79 13.77
N ALA A 106 -9.30 -15.17 13.88
CA ALA A 106 -8.54 -15.14 15.13
C ALA A 106 -8.04 -13.72 15.50
N GLY A 107 -8.31 -12.71 14.67
CA GLY A 107 -7.96 -11.31 14.94
C GLY A 107 -6.52 -10.94 14.57
N PHE A 108 -5.85 -11.74 13.74
CA PHE A 108 -4.45 -11.54 13.33
C PHE A 108 -4.27 -10.81 11.98
N GLY A 109 -5.34 -10.33 11.37
CA GLY A 109 -5.24 -9.59 10.12
C GLY A 109 -6.54 -9.57 9.33
N GLU A 110 -6.42 -9.12 8.09
CA GLU A 110 -7.49 -9.07 7.10
C GLU A 110 -6.91 -9.33 5.70
N VAL A 111 -7.72 -9.90 4.82
CA VAL A 111 -7.35 -10.09 3.41
C VAL A 111 -7.90 -8.92 2.62
N GLU A 112 -6.98 -8.26 1.91
CA GLU A 112 -7.26 -7.14 1.01
C GLU A 112 -6.89 -7.53 -0.43
N PHE A 113 -7.17 -6.66 -1.39
CA PHE A 113 -7.09 -7.02 -2.80
C PHE A 113 -5.82 -6.50 -3.46
N HIS A 114 -5.23 -7.37 -4.27
CA HIS A 114 -4.14 -7.06 -5.16
C HIS A 114 -4.35 -7.86 -6.46
N LEU A 115 -3.82 -7.36 -7.58
CA LEU A 115 -3.88 -8.04 -8.88
C LEU A 115 -2.71 -7.61 -9.78
N HIS A 116 -2.12 -8.56 -10.50
CA HIS A 116 -1.29 -8.27 -11.67
C HIS A 116 -2.12 -8.26 -12.95
N HIS A 117 -1.93 -7.23 -13.77
CA HIS A 117 -2.59 -7.12 -15.07
C HIS A 117 -1.74 -6.33 -16.08
N ASP A 118 -2.01 -6.51 -17.38
CA ASP A 118 -1.28 -5.83 -18.46
C ASP A 118 -2.19 -5.71 -19.69
N GLY A 119 -2.24 -4.53 -20.30
CA GLY A 119 -2.99 -4.26 -21.52
C GLY A 119 -4.52 -4.31 -21.39
N ASP A 120 -5.06 -4.34 -20.18
CA ASP A 120 -6.49 -4.33 -19.90
C ASP A 120 -7.16 -2.97 -20.13
N THR A 121 -8.48 -2.97 -20.31
CA THR A 121 -9.33 -1.78 -20.20
C THR A 121 -10.22 -1.87 -18.96
N ALA A 122 -10.88 -0.79 -18.56
CA ALA A 122 -11.87 -0.84 -17.47
C ALA A 122 -12.95 -1.92 -17.74
N ASP A 123 -13.41 -2.03 -18.99
CA ASP A 123 -14.40 -3.03 -19.41
C ASP A 123 -13.93 -4.48 -19.25
N SER A 124 -12.63 -4.77 -19.44
CA SER A 124 -12.08 -6.14 -19.28
C SER A 124 -11.63 -6.43 -17.85
N LEU A 125 -11.22 -5.41 -17.10
CA LEU A 125 -10.67 -5.55 -15.76
C LEU A 125 -11.76 -5.56 -14.68
N ALA A 126 -12.72 -4.63 -14.74
CA ALA A 126 -13.73 -4.47 -13.69
C ALA A 126 -14.55 -5.75 -13.43
N PRO A 127 -15.03 -6.49 -14.45
CA PRO A 127 -15.76 -7.74 -14.21
C PRO A 127 -14.89 -8.82 -13.54
N ARG A 128 -13.59 -8.85 -13.84
CA ARG A 128 -12.66 -9.81 -13.22
C ARG A 128 -12.40 -9.47 -11.75
N ILE A 129 -12.15 -8.19 -11.45
CA ILE A 129 -12.04 -7.73 -10.06
C ILE A 129 -13.32 -8.08 -9.29
N ALA A 130 -14.50 -7.74 -9.83
CA ALA A 130 -15.78 -8.06 -9.20
C ALA A 130 -15.94 -9.56 -8.91
N ALA A 131 -15.54 -10.43 -9.85
CA ALA A 131 -15.56 -11.87 -9.66
C ALA A 131 -14.60 -12.31 -8.53
N HIS A 132 -13.38 -11.78 -8.47
CA HIS A 132 -12.44 -12.10 -7.39
C HIS A 132 -12.92 -11.61 -6.02
N LEU A 133 -13.50 -10.40 -5.93
CA LEU A 133 -14.08 -9.89 -4.68
C LEU A 133 -15.22 -10.79 -4.19
N GLN A 134 -16.05 -11.28 -5.12
CA GLN A 134 -17.10 -12.24 -4.80
C GLN A 134 -16.48 -13.55 -4.25
N THR A 135 -15.48 -14.11 -4.92
CA THR A 135 -14.76 -15.30 -4.45
C THR A 135 -14.17 -15.08 -3.05
N PHE A 136 -13.52 -13.95 -2.79
CA PHE A 136 -12.94 -13.65 -1.48
C PHE A 136 -14.04 -13.63 -0.40
N SER A 137 -15.20 -13.04 -0.72
CA SER A 137 -16.33 -12.97 0.20
C SER A 137 -16.93 -14.33 0.55
N GLU A 138 -16.88 -15.30 -0.36
CA GLU A 138 -17.35 -16.67 -0.13
C GLU A 138 -16.48 -17.40 0.91
N HIS A 139 -15.21 -17.01 1.04
CA HIS A 139 -14.31 -17.48 2.10
C HIS A 139 -14.45 -16.68 3.42
N GLY A 140 -15.35 -15.70 3.46
CA GLY A 140 -15.60 -14.84 4.62
C GLY A 140 -14.65 -13.64 4.73
N HIS A 141 -14.00 -13.25 3.64
CA HIS A 141 -13.16 -12.05 3.58
C HIS A 141 -13.94 -10.82 3.07
N LEU A 142 -13.27 -9.67 3.14
CA LEU A 142 -13.74 -8.34 2.74
C LEU A 142 -14.86 -7.77 3.61
N SER A 143 -14.68 -6.51 4.01
CA SER A 143 -15.72 -5.75 4.70
C SER A 143 -16.85 -5.36 3.75
N ARG A 144 -18.01 -5.04 4.31
CA ARG A 144 -19.17 -4.56 3.56
C ARG A 144 -19.76 -3.29 4.16
N GLU A 145 -20.26 -2.42 3.30
CA GLU A 145 -21.14 -1.32 3.65
C GLU A 145 -22.43 -1.44 2.83
N GLY A 146 -23.51 -1.87 3.50
CA GLY A 146 -24.72 -2.29 2.81
C GLY A 146 -24.47 -3.47 1.87
N ALA A 147 -24.79 -3.31 0.59
CA ALA A 147 -24.56 -4.34 -0.43
C ALA A 147 -23.12 -4.31 -1.01
N SER A 148 -22.41 -3.20 -0.86
CA SER A 148 -21.11 -2.98 -1.48
C SER A 148 -19.97 -3.52 -0.63
N PHE A 149 -18.94 -4.04 -1.31
CA PHE A 149 -17.67 -4.36 -0.66
C PHE A 149 -16.92 -3.09 -0.26
N ARG A 150 -16.10 -3.20 0.78
CA ARG A 150 -15.14 -2.18 1.22
C ARG A 150 -13.79 -2.86 1.38
N TRP A 151 -12.83 -2.41 0.58
CA TRP A 151 -11.52 -3.03 0.45
C TRP A 151 -10.43 -2.01 0.13
N ALA A 152 -9.19 -2.36 0.47
CA ALA A 152 -7.98 -1.64 0.16
C ALA A 152 -7.26 -2.28 -1.03
N PHE A 153 -6.55 -1.46 -1.80
CA PHE A 153 -5.84 -1.91 -3.00
C PHE A 153 -4.34 -1.66 -2.94
N ILE A 154 -3.60 -2.63 -3.47
CA ILE A 154 -2.23 -2.46 -3.94
C ILE A 154 -2.15 -2.98 -5.37
N HIS A 155 -1.59 -2.19 -6.27
CA HIS A 155 -1.38 -2.60 -7.65
C HIS A 155 -0.17 -3.54 -7.76
N GLY A 156 -0.33 -4.69 -8.42
CA GLY A 156 0.70 -5.73 -8.44
C GLY A 156 1.98 -5.36 -9.15
N ASN A 157 1.82 -4.76 -10.31
CA ASN A 157 2.96 -4.27 -11.07
C ASN A 157 3.38 -2.83 -10.70
N TRP A 158 2.86 -2.29 -9.59
CA TRP A 158 3.01 -0.89 -9.16
C TRP A 158 2.57 0.18 -10.18
N SER A 159 1.94 -0.22 -11.27
CA SER A 159 1.61 0.60 -12.44
C SER A 159 0.18 1.15 -12.41
N LEU A 160 -0.27 1.54 -11.22
CA LEU A 160 -1.58 2.16 -11.00
C LEU A 160 -1.89 3.25 -12.05
N ALA A 161 -3.14 3.32 -12.50
CA ALA A 161 -3.66 4.22 -13.53
C ALA A 161 -2.70 4.37 -14.72
N ASN A 162 -2.32 3.25 -15.34
CA ASN A 162 -1.38 3.18 -16.46
C ASN A 162 -0.07 3.98 -16.21
N GLY A 163 0.49 3.71 -15.03
CA GLY A 163 1.55 4.51 -14.43
C GLY A 163 2.88 4.44 -15.17
N ARG A 164 3.18 3.34 -15.85
CA ARG A 164 4.48 3.13 -16.49
C ARG A 164 4.68 3.96 -17.75
N PRO A 165 5.85 4.59 -17.95
CA PRO A 165 6.14 5.35 -19.17
C PRO A 165 6.03 4.55 -20.47
N ASP A 166 6.30 3.24 -20.43
CA ASP A 166 6.23 2.33 -21.57
C ASP A 166 4.83 1.76 -21.84
N GLY A 167 3.82 2.11 -21.03
CA GLY A 167 2.44 1.65 -21.18
C GLY A 167 2.24 0.15 -20.91
N LYS A 168 3.17 -0.48 -20.19
CA LYS A 168 3.09 -1.89 -19.79
C LYS A 168 2.56 -2.03 -18.38
N TRP A 169 2.16 -3.25 -18.07
CA TRP A 169 1.79 -3.74 -16.74
C TRP A 169 0.60 -3.04 -16.10
N CYS A 170 -0.17 -2.36 -16.93
CA CYS A 170 -1.50 -1.82 -16.74
C CYS A 170 -1.95 -1.29 -18.13
N GLY A 171 -3.25 -1.20 -18.39
CA GLY A 171 -3.80 -0.53 -19.57
C GLY A 171 -4.93 0.45 -19.27
N VAL A 172 -5.28 0.62 -17.99
CA VAL A 172 -6.46 1.34 -17.54
C VAL A 172 -6.05 2.74 -17.05
N ASP A 173 -6.38 3.77 -17.82
CA ASP A 173 -6.08 5.17 -17.47
C ASP A 173 -7.00 5.67 -16.34
N ASP A 174 -8.26 5.25 -16.34
CA ASP A 174 -9.32 5.56 -15.37
C ASP A 174 -9.44 4.50 -14.25
N GLU A 175 -8.30 3.88 -13.89
CA GLU A 175 -8.27 2.79 -12.91
C GLU A 175 -8.78 3.23 -11.53
N LEU A 176 -8.48 4.46 -11.09
CA LEU A 176 -8.95 4.95 -9.78
C LEU A 176 -10.49 5.06 -9.71
N PRO A 177 -11.18 5.77 -10.62
CA PRO A 177 -12.65 5.72 -10.67
C PRO A 177 -13.21 4.31 -10.70
N MET A 178 -12.67 3.43 -11.56
CA MET A 178 -13.12 2.04 -11.68
C MET A 178 -12.98 1.28 -10.35
N LEU A 179 -11.84 1.37 -9.67
CA LEU A 179 -11.61 0.73 -8.36
C LEU A 179 -12.59 1.27 -7.31
N HIS A 180 -12.83 2.59 -7.29
CA HIS A 180 -13.75 3.23 -6.36
C HIS A 180 -15.20 2.75 -6.58
N GLU A 181 -15.66 2.65 -7.83
CA GLU A 181 -16.98 2.11 -8.19
C GLU A 181 -17.17 0.67 -7.72
N LEU A 182 -16.09 -0.12 -7.68
CA LEU A 182 -16.07 -1.48 -7.15
C LEU A 182 -15.94 -1.55 -5.62
N GLY A 183 -15.92 -0.41 -4.93
CA GLY A 183 -15.92 -0.31 -3.47
C GLY A 183 -14.55 -0.11 -2.82
N CYS A 184 -13.49 0.05 -3.60
CA CYS A 184 -12.16 0.34 -3.06
C CYS A 184 -12.12 1.74 -2.44
N TYR A 185 -11.63 1.85 -1.20
CA TYR A 185 -11.61 3.12 -0.46
C TYR A 185 -10.21 3.71 -0.27
N VAL A 186 -9.16 2.91 -0.43
CA VAL A 186 -7.77 3.34 -0.24
C VAL A 186 -6.83 2.61 -1.19
N ASP A 187 -5.87 3.34 -1.75
CA ASP A 187 -4.72 2.78 -2.45
C ASP A 187 -3.44 2.93 -1.61
N LEU A 188 -2.68 1.85 -1.57
CA LEU A 188 -1.43 1.68 -0.82
C LEU A 188 -0.26 1.28 -1.72
N THR A 189 -0.36 1.53 -3.03
CA THR A 189 0.64 1.11 -4.02
C THR A 189 2.01 1.79 -3.83
N PHE A 190 2.06 2.96 -3.17
CA PHE A 190 3.27 3.77 -3.07
C PHE A 190 3.82 3.85 -1.64
N PRO A 191 5.15 3.85 -1.46
CA PRO A 191 6.16 4.18 -2.47
C PRO A 191 6.61 2.97 -3.31
N SER A 192 6.72 3.17 -4.62
CA SER A 192 7.30 2.19 -5.55
C SER A 192 8.72 2.53 -5.98
N ALA A 193 9.28 3.65 -5.49
CA ALA A 193 10.65 4.05 -5.78
C ALA A 193 11.64 2.91 -5.47
N PRO A 194 12.60 2.61 -6.37
CA PRO A 194 13.04 3.40 -7.52
C PRO A 194 12.34 3.08 -8.86
N ASP A 195 11.20 2.39 -8.85
CA ASP A 195 10.44 2.08 -10.08
C ASP A 195 9.97 3.37 -10.80
N PRO A 196 9.94 3.41 -12.15
CA PRO A 196 9.43 4.56 -12.89
C PRO A 196 7.96 4.90 -12.62
N CYS A 197 7.16 4.00 -12.03
CA CYS A 197 5.79 4.28 -11.63
C CYS A 197 5.69 5.28 -10.49
N GLN A 198 6.73 5.44 -9.68
CA GLN A 198 6.74 6.30 -8.50
C GLN A 198 6.20 7.71 -8.85
N PRO A 199 5.14 8.21 -8.16
CA PRO A 199 4.66 9.58 -8.33
C PRO A 199 5.61 10.61 -7.73
N ASP A 200 5.40 11.87 -8.11
CA ASP A 200 5.98 13.02 -7.40
C ASP A 200 5.55 13.03 -5.93
N LYS A 201 4.26 12.82 -5.65
CA LYS A 201 3.70 12.85 -4.29
C LYS A 201 4.28 11.77 -3.39
N VAL A 202 4.92 12.19 -2.31
CA VAL A 202 5.52 11.30 -1.31
C VAL A 202 5.18 11.73 0.10
N ASN A 203 5.07 10.77 1.01
CA ASN A 203 4.88 10.99 2.43
C ASN A 203 3.65 11.85 2.71
N GLN A 204 2.53 11.50 2.07
CA GLN A 204 1.27 12.21 2.17
C GLN A 204 0.10 11.23 2.25
N ILE A 205 -0.90 11.61 3.03
CA ILE A 205 -2.24 11.08 2.93
C ILE A 205 -3.07 12.15 2.22
N TYR A 206 -3.65 11.83 1.07
CA TYR A 206 -4.25 12.84 0.19
C TYR A 206 -5.37 12.26 -0.68
N TRP A 207 -6.20 13.15 -1.20
CA TRP A 207 -7.24 12.85 -2.18
C TRP A 207 -6.76 13.28 -3.56
N PRO A 208 -6.80 12.44 -4.60
CA PRO A 208 -6.39 12.83 -5.94
C PRO A 208 -7.38 13.87 -6.50
N VAL A 209 -6.91 14.81 -7.31
CA VAL A 209 -7.76 15.88 -7.87
C VAL A 209 -7.48 16.10 -9.35
N GLY A 210 -8.43 16.74 -10.02
CA GLY A 210 -8.39 17.00 -11.45
C GLY A 210 -9.15 15.92 -12.21
N ASP A 211 -8.65 15.59 -13.40
CA ASP A 211 -9.26 14.60 -14.27
C ASP A 211 -8.76 13.19 -13.90
N LEU A 212 -9.57 12.45 -13.15
CA LEU A 212 -9.24 11.11 -12.66
C LEU A 212 -9.29 10.03 -13.75
N THR A 213 -9.77 10.37 -14.95
CA THR A 213 -9.84 9.44 -16.10
C THR A 213 -8.53 9.33 -16.87
N LYS A 214 -7.51 10.11 -16.48
CA LYS A 214 -6.21 10.15 -17.15
C LYS A 214 -5.21 9.24 -16.47
N ARG A 215 -4.29 8.68 -17.26
CA ARG A 215 -3.10 8.04 -16.73
C ARG A 215 -2.39 8.89 -15.68
N ARG A 216 -1.84 8.24 -14.66
CA ARG A 216 -1.12 8.88 -13.55
C ARG A 216 -1.93 10.00 -12.87
N CYS A 217 -3.25 9.90 -12.83
CA CYS A 217 -4.12 10.92 -12.22
C CYS A 217 -3.81 11.18 -10.73
N TYR A 218 -3.21 10.20 -10.03
CA TYR A 218 -2.74 10.33 -8.65
C TYR A 218 -1.56 11.29 -8.46
N GLU A 219 -0.91 11.82 -9.52
CA GLU A 219 0.20 12.77 -9.34
C GLU A 219 -0.25 14.13 -8.77
N ASN A 220 -1.53 14.47 -8.87
CA ASN A 220 -2.13 15.69 -8.33
C ASN A 220 -3.15 15.34 -7.26
N GLY A 221 -3.28 16.19 -6.25
CA GLY A 221 -4.11 15.87 -5.09
C GLY A 221 -3.98 16.86 -3.95
N GLU A 222 -5.00 16.92 -3.12
CA GLU A 222 -5.10 17.76 -1.93
C GLU A 222 -4.90 16.92 -0.67
N ARG A 223 -4.18 17.47 0.32
CA ARG A 223 -3.90 16.72 1.55
C ARG A 223 -5.20 16.40 2.28
N ALA A 224 -5.29 15.18 2.78
CA ALA A 224 -6.39 14.77 3.63
C ALA A 224 -6.33 15.55 4.95
N LYS A 225 -7.51 15.96 5.43
CA LYS A 225 -7.70 16.80 6.60
C LYS A 225 -8.82 16.24 7.46
N VAL A 226 -8.69 16.38 8.78
CA VAL A 226 -9.76 16.02 9.72
C VAL A 226 -11.08 16.67 9.30
N GLY A 227 -12.13 15.84 9.24
CA GLY A 227 -13.49 16.29 8.90
C GLY A 227 -13.76 16.46 7.41
N VAL A 228 -12.77 16.22 6.54
CA VAL A 228 -12.94 16.24 5.09
C VAL A 228 -12.96 14.81 4.55
N HIS A 229 -13.99 14.48 3.78
CA HIS A 229 -14.22 13.16 3.19
C HIS A 229 -14.73 13.32 1.76
N HIS A 230 -14.35 12.38 0.90
CA HIS A 230 -14.80 12.26 -0.49
C HIS A 230 -15.32 10.85 -0.72
N ASP A 231 -16.48 10.74 -1.36
CA ASP A 231 -17.19 9.50 -1.71
C ASP A 231 -17.17 9.22 -3.22
N ASP A 232 -16.26 9.86 -3.95
CA ASP A 232 -16.14 9.80 -5.40
C ASP A 232 -14.73 9.39 -5.88
N ARG A 233 -13.83 9.06 -4.95
CA ARG A 233 -12.41 8.73 -5.23
C ARG A 233 -11.77 8.01 -4.05
N LEU A 234 -10.62 7.38 -4.30
CA LEU A 234 -9.87 6.70 -3.26
C LEU A 234 -8.99 7.66 -2.45
N LEU A 235 -8.78 7.32 -1.18
CA LEU A 235 -7.72 7.92 -0.37
C LEU A 235 -6.38 7.35 -0.83
N MET A 236 -5.41 8.22 -1.08
CA MET A 236 -4.04 7.80 -1.39
C MET A 236 -3.19 7.93 -0.13
N ILE A 237 -2.55 6.84 0.29
CA ILE A 237 -1.56 6.86 1.36
C ILE A 237 -0.20 6.54 0.74
N THR A 238 0.74 7.49 0.81
CA THR A 238 2.06 7.32 0.22
C THR A 238 3.16 7.47 1.26
N GLY A 239 4.14 6.57 1.17
CA GLY A 239 5.30 6.55 2.05
C GLY A 239 5.25 5.40 3.05
N PRO A 240 6.32 5.22 3.85
CA PRO A 240 7.42 6.17 4.01
C PRO A 240 8.46 6.09 2.88
N LEU A 241 8.81 7.23 2.30
CA LEU A 241 9.98 7.40 1.43
C LEU A 241 10.96 8.39 2.07
N ALA A 242 12.23 8.01 2.23
CA ALA A 242 13.24 8.83 2.87
C ALA A 242 14.63 8.62 2.27
N PHE A 243 15.51 9.60 2.46
CA PHE A 243 16.96 9.38 2.34
C PHE A 243 17.53 9.08 3.73
N ALA A 244 18.05 7.87 3.91
CA ALA A 244 18.62 7.40 5.16
C ALA A 244 20.13 7.17 5.05
N ARG A 245 20.82 7.21 6.19
CA ARG A 245 22.25 6.87 6.25
C ARG A 245 22.45 5.37 6.07
N LYS A 246 23.44 4.97 5.27
CA LYS A 246 23.90 3.58 5.08
C LYS A 246 25.38 3.50 5.45
N GLY A 247 25.70 2.90 6.60
CA GLY A 247 27.07 2.86 7.12
C GLY A 247 27.63 4.24 7.49
N SER A 248 28.95 4.41 7.43
CA SER A 248 29.60 5.65 7.87
C SER A 248 29.42 6.83 6.90
N THR A 249 29.37 6.59 5.60
CA THR A 249 29.36 7.66 4.58
C THR A 249 28.29 7.50 3.49
N GLY A 250 27.54 6.39 3.50
CA GLY A 250 26.54 6.11 2.48
C GLY A 250 25.20 6.78 2.75
N ILE A 251 24.47 7.06 1.68
CA ILE A 251 23.05 7.41 1.70
C ILE A 251 22.31 6.33 0.91
N ARG A 252 21.20 5.84 1.46
CA ARG A 252 20.27 4.94 0.81
C ARG A 252 18.92 5.62 0.63
N LEU A 253 18.18 5.15 -0.38
CA LEU A 253 16.74 5.36 -0.42
C LEU A 253 16.12 4.34 0.55
N GLU A 254 15.23 4.83 1.38
CA GLU A 254 14.41 4.05 2.31
C GLU A 254 12.97 4.18 1.83
N ASN A 255 12.32 3.07 1.53
CA ASN A 255 10.96 3.02 0.98
C ASN A 255 10.01 2.18 1.85
N GLY A 256 10.44 1.78 3.06
CA GLY A 256 9.60 1.00 3.97
C GLY A 256 9.59 -0.50 3.71
N ALA A 257 10.19 -0.98 2.61
CA ALA A 257 10.20 -2.40 2.26
C ALA A 257 10.93 -3.23 3.33
N ILE A 258 10.31 -4.34 3.77
CA ILE A 258 10.93 -5.29 4.71
C ILE A 258 11.25 -6.56 3.91
N THR A 259 12.51 -6.75 3.57
CA THR A 259 12.97 -7.86 2.71
C THR A 259 14.24 -8.48 3.25
N GLY A 260 14.73 -9.55 2.62
CA GLY A 260 16.03 -10.13 2.98
C GLY A 260 17.20 -9.15 2.82
N ASP A 261 17.16 -8.28 1.81
CA ASP A 261 18.17 -7.24 1.57
C ASP A 261 17.99 -6.02 2.48
N ASP A 262 16.75 -5.80 2.94
CA ASP A 262 16.33 -4.70 3.79
C ASP A 262 15.59 -5.22 5.02
N PRO A 263 16.31 -5.85 5.98
CA PRO A 263 15.71 -6.41 7.18
C PRO A 263 15.17 -5.30 8.10
N PRO A 264 14.21 -5.62 8.97
CA PRO A 264 13.68 -4.63 9.92
C PRO A 264 14.75 -4.30 10.96
N ASP A 265 14.94 -3.01 11.23
CA ASP A 265 15.79 -2.53 12.31
C ASP A 265 15.22 -1.25 12.96
N ALA A 266 15.63 -0.97 14.20
CA ALA A 266 15.12 0.16 14.96
C ALA A 266 15.47 1.53 14.34
N GLN A 267 16.60 1.63 13.61
CA GLN A 267 17.02 2.87 12.95
C GLN A 267 16.13 3.16 11.73
N ARG A 268 15.71 2.13 10.99
CA ARG A 268 14.76 2.24 9.88
C ARG A 268 13.37 2.64 10.39
N VAL A 269 12.89 1.99 11.45
CA VAL A 269 11.63 2.40 12.12
C VAL A 269 11.68 3.87 12.56
N ALA A 270 12.77 4.29 13.21
CA ALA A 270 12.97 5.70 13.56
C ALA A 270 12.98 6.61 12.33
N THR A 271 13.57 6.18 11.21
CA THR A 271 13.55 6.92 9.94
C THR A 271 12.13 7.11 9.42
N TRP A 272 11.30 6.07 9.45
CA TRP A 272 9.90 6.11 9.02
C TRP A 272 9.08 7.06 9.90
N ILE A 273 9.15 6.91 11.23
CA ILE A 273 8.46 7.76 12.21
C ILE A 273 8.90 9.23 12.09
N ASN A 274 10.17 9.47 11.76
CA ASN A 274 10.70 10.82 11.56
C ASN A 274 10.24 11.47 10.26
N GLN A 275 9.58 10.77 9.34
CA GLN A 275 8.90 11.43 8.23
C GLN A 275 7.68 12.22 8.71
N GLY A 276 7.06 11.83 9.83
CA GLY A 276 5.94 12.59 10.41
C GLY A 276 4.76 12.70 9.44
N ILE A 277 4.46 11.63 8.72
CA ILE A 277 3.33 11.54 7.79
C ILE A 277 2.06 11.58 8.62
N HIS A 278 1.15 12.52 8.38
CA HIS A 278 -0.06 12.67 9.18
C HIS A 278 -1.19 13.33 8.39
N ILE A 279 -2.42 13.09 8.84
CA ILE A 279 -3.62 13.81 8.40
C ILE A 279 -3.56 15.25 8.91
N GLU A 280 -3.86 16.22 8.06
CA GLU A 280 -3.90 17.62 8.47
C GLU A 280 -4.90 17.85 9.61
N GLY A 281 -4.42 18.43 10.70
CA GLY A 281 -5.19 18.63 11.94
C GLY A 281 -4.87 17.65 13.06
N ARG A 282 -4.13 16.56 12.80
CA ARG A 282 -3.64 15.60 13.83
C ARG A 282 -2.13 15.34 13.71
N PRO A 283 -1.26 16.33 13.93
CA PRO A 283 0.20 16.14 13.81
C PRO A 283 0.77 15.13 14.81
N GLU A 284 0.02 14.78 15.84
CA GLU A 284 0.36 13.77 16.83
C GLU A 284 0.06 12.33 16.38
N TRP A 285 -0.63 12.14 15.26
CA TRP A 285 -0.96 10.83 14.66
C TRP A 285 -0.06 10.61 13.44
N VAL A 286 0.95 9.74 13.59
CA VAL A 286 2.02 9.52 12.61
C VAL A 286 2.03 8.11 12.07
#